data_AF-A0A076GX22-F1
#
_entry.id   AF-A0A076GX22-F1
#
_cell.length_a   1.000
_cell.length_b   1.000
_cell.length_c   1.000
_cell.angle_alpha   90.00
_cell.angle_beta   90.00
_cell.angle_gamma   90.00
#
_symmetry.space_group_name_H-M   'P 1'
#
loop_
_entity.id
_entity.type
_entity.pdbx_description
1 polymer ?
#
loop_
_entity_poly.entity_id
_entity_poly.type
_entity_poly.pdbx_seq_one_letter_code
_entity_poly.pdbx_strand_id
1 'polypeptide(L)'
;MHGRPQGLVPACVTDFVDRLQRRRKAPVDLEVLTAEHHPAASSNSLWLIPLLLFPGTHVLLDLPAIRRRLIQSYSRVTLLPFLGAWPAWWTLVSQDLEQARFGPNTTLIHHQLRSGVADRFLWSLSRRLGCPMTSFDDWPDYRARHPDASPFPLVLAPNRMSAEMTPPSVTAPLLERPLLRDGLIDLLAALP
;
A
#
# COMPACT_ATOMS: atom_id res chain seq x y z
N MET A 1 -8.74 1.10 -0.34
CA MET A 1 -7.48 1.62 0.27
C MET A 1 -7.79 2.39 1.55
N HIS A 2 -6.82 2.68 2.42
CA HIS A 2 -7.12 3.42 3.66
C HIS A 2 -7.72 4.81 3.39
N GLY A 3 -7.06 5.64 2.58
CA GLY A 3 -7.47 7.02 2.32
C GLY A 3 -6.76 8.05 3.19
N ARG A 4 -7.01 9.33 2.92
CA ARG A 4 -6.71 10.42 3.85
C ARG A 4 -7.95 10.79 4.67
N PRO A 5 -7.83 11.52 5.79
CA PRO A 5 -9.00 12.05 6.48
C PRO A 5 -9.97 12.74 5.51
N GLN A 6 -11.27 12.59 5.75
CA GLN A 6 -12.36 13.09 4.88
C GLN A 6 -12.46 12.42 3.50
N GLY A 7 -11.83 11.24 3.30
CA GLY A 7 -11.95 10.49 2.06
C GLY A 7 -11.14 11.04 0.88
N LEU A 8 -10.23 12.01 1.12
CA LEU A 8 -9.36 12.58 0.09
C LEU A 8 -8.49 11.50 -0.58
N VAL A 9 -8.57 11.43 -1.91
CA VAL A 9 -7.80 10.52 -2.75
C VAL A 9 -6.66 11.30 -3.42
N PRO A 10 -5.38 10.90 -3.23
CA PRO A 10 -4.26 11.52 -3.95
C PRO A 10 -4.38 11.35 -5.46
N ALA A 11 -3.96 12.36 -6.24
CA ALA A 11 -4.05 12.35 -7.70
C ALA A 11 -3.37 11.13 -8.36
N CYS A 12 -2.25 10.65 -7.79
CA CYS A 12 -1.55 9.47 -8.28
C CYS A 12 -2.42 8.20 -8.20
N VAL A 13 -3.37 8.13 -7.26
CA VAL A 13 -4.30 7.00 -7.12
C VAL A 13 -5.41 7.11 -8.16
N THR A 14 -5.94 8.30 -8.41
CA THR A 14 -6.95 8.52 -9.46
C THR A 14 -6.38 8.15 -10.83
N ASP A 15 -5.19 8.65 -11.18
CA ASP A 15 -4.50 8.26 -12.42
C ASP A 15 -4.27 6.74 -12.50
N PHE A 16 -3.84 6.13 -11.40
CA PHE A 16 -3.65 4.68 -11.33
C PHE A 16 -4.95 3.91 -11.64
N VAL A 17 -6.09 4.31 -11.08
CA VAL A 17 -7.39 3.69 -11.32
C VAL A 17 -7.81 3.85 -12.78
N ASP A 18 -7.70 5.05 -13.34
CA ASP A 18 -8.06 5.33 -14.74
C ASP A 18 -7.22 4.51 -15.72
N ARG A 19 -5.93 4.34 -15.42
CA ARG A 19 -5.02 3.51 -16.22
C ARG A 19 -5.32 2.03 -16.08
N LEU A 20 -5.62 1.56 -14.87
CA LEU A 20 -6.01 0.18 -14.64
C LEU A 20 -7.33 -0.16 -15.36
N GLN A 21 -8.33 0.71 -15.28
CA GLN A 21 -9.60 0.54 -15.99
C GLN A 21 -9.39 0.42 -17.50
N ARG A 22 -8.58 1.31 -18.10
CA ARG A 22 -8.21 1.23 -19.52
C ARG A 22 -7.49 -0.07 -19.87
N ARG A 23 -6.56 -0.52 -19.01
CA ARG A 23 -5.79 -1.75 -19.22
C ARG A 23 -6.67 -3.00 -19.13
N ARG A 24 -7.58 -3.07 -18.15
CA ARG A 24 -8.49 -4.19 -17.93
C ARG A 24 -9.67 -4.23 -18.89
N LYS A 25 -10.06 -3.09 -19.45
CA LYS A 25 -11.32 -2.93 -20.21
C LYS A 25 -12.55 -3.40 -19.40
N ALA A 26 -12.50 -3.18 -18.08
CA ALA A 26 -13.56 -3.51 -17.14
C ALA A 26 -13.68 -2.37 -16.11
N PRO A 27 -14.88 -2.13 -15.54
CA PRO A 27 -15.06 -1.11 -14.51
C PRO A 27 -14.13 -1.34 -13.31
N VAL A 28 -13.52 -0.26 -12.82
CA VAL A 28 -12.69 -0.26 -11.60
C VAL A 28 -13.18 0.85 -10.69
N ASP A 29 -13.79 0.47 -9.58
CA ASP A 29 -14.24 1.39 -8.55
C ASP A 29 -13.22 1.48 -7.40
N LEU A 30 -13.01 2.69 -6.88
CA LEU A 30 -12.14 2.94 -5.75
C LEU A 30 -12.97 3.12 -4.47
N GLU A 31 -12.85 2.18 -3.53
CA GLU A 31 -13.37 2.35 -2.17
C GLU A 31 -12.27 2.83 -1.20
N VAL A 32 -12.57 3.89 -0.46
CA VAL A 32 -11.69 4.51 0.53
C VAL A 32 -12.29 4.31 1.92
N LEU A 33 -11.54 3.69 2.84
CA LEU A 33 -12.05 3.33 4.17
C LEU A 33 -12.48 4.54 5.01
N THR A 34 -11.93 5.73 4.74
CA THR A 34 -12.23 6.98 5.43
C THR A 34 -13.38 7.79 4.83
N ALA A 35 -14.01 7.32 3.74
CA ALA A 35 -15.12 7.99 3.08
C ALA A 35 -16.48 7.38 3.45
N GLU A 36 -17.56 8.15 3.28
CA GLU A 36 -18.92 7.63 3.41
C GLU A 36 -19.23 6.64 2.27
N HIS A 37 -19.80 5.50 2.65
CA HIS A 37 -20.05 4.40 1.72
C HIS A 37 -21.30 4.67 0.87
N HIS A 38 -21.16 4.54 -0.44
CA HIS A 38 -22.29 4.57 -1.36
C HIS A 38 -22.58 3.16 -1.90
N PRO A 39 -23.78 2.61 -1.70
CA PRO A 39 -24.13 1.32 -2.27
C PRO A 39 -24.45 1.48 -3.75
N ALA A 40 -23.61 0.91 -4.62
CA ALA A 40 -24.03 0.53 -5.96
C ALA A 40 -24.46 -0.95 -5.93
N ALA A 41 -25.71 -1.22 -6.28
CA ALA A 41 -26.22 -2.58 -6.44
C ALA A 41 -25.96 -3.05 -7.87
N SER A 42 -25.39 -4.25 -8.04
CA SER A 42 -25.14 -4.84 -9.36
C SER A 42 -25.37 -6.35 -9.32
N SER A 43 -25.94 -6.90 -10.39
CA SER A 43 -26.07 -8.36 -10.56
C SER A 43 -24.75 -9.07 -10.87
N ASN A 44 -23.66 -8.31 -11.06
CA ASN A 44 -22.36 -8.84 -11.49
C ASN A 44 -21.51 -9.38 -10.33
N SER A 45 -20.49 -10.16 -10.70
CA SER A 45 -19.43 -10.58 -9.77
C SER A 45 -18.46 -9.43 -9.49
N LEU A 46 -17.97 -9.33 -8.25
CA LEU A 46 -17.07 -8.30 -7.78
C LEU A 46 -15.76 -8.91 -7.25
N TRP A 47 -14.63 -8.30 -7.62
CA TRP A 47 -13.32 -8.58 -7.03
C TRP A 47 -12.93 -7.44 -6.10
N LEU A 48 -12.76 -7.75 -4.82
CA LEU A 48 -12.30 -6.80 -3.80
C LEU A 48 -10.79 -6.97 -3.61
N ILE A 49 -10.04 -5.92 -3.94
CA ILE A 49 -8.57 -5.93 -3.95
C ILE A 49 -8.05 -4.92 -2.92
N PRO A 50 -7.55 -5.39 -1.76
CA PRO A 50 -7.10 -4.48 -0.70
C PRO A 50 -5.71 -3.92 -1.00
N LEU A 51 -5.64 -2.64 -1.37
CA LEU A 51 -4.39 -1.89 -1.53
C LEU A 51 -3.82 -1.44 -0.16
N LEU A 52 -3.43 -2.40 0.67
CA LEU A 52 -2.79 -2.20 1.98
C LEU A 52 -1.41 -2.87 1.98
N LEU A 53 -0.37 -2.20 2.48
CA LEU A 53 1.00 -2.71 2.47
C LEU A 53 1.34 -3.63 3.65
N PHE A 54 0.70 -3.41 4.80
CA PHE A 54 1.03 -4.12 6.03
C PHE A 54 -0.22 -4.77 6.64
N PRO A 55 -0.07 -5.90 7.35
CA PRO A 55 -1.14 -6.42 8.18
C PRO A 55 -1.44 -5.43 9.32
N GLY A 56 -2.69 -5.42 9.76
CA GLY A 56 -3.16 -4.52 10.81
C GLY A 56 -4.67 -4.58 10.98
N THR A 57 -5.22 -3.65 11.75
CA THR A 57 -6.66 -3.57 12.05
C THR A 57 -7.51 -3.59 10.79
N HIS A 58 -7.13 -2.82 9.76
CA HIS A 58 -7.86 -2.80 8.49
C HIS A 58 -7.93 -4.16 7.81
N VAL A 59 -6.81 -4.89 7.79
CA VAL A 59 -6.76 -6.22 7.18
C VAL A 59 -7.58 -7.22 7.99
N LEU A 60 -7.51 -7.14 9.32
CA LEU A 60 -8.12 -8.12 10.23
C LEU A 60 -9.62 -7.91 10.45
N LEU A 61 -10.08 -6.66 10.51
CA LEU A 61 -11.44 -6.31 10.91
C LEU A 61 -12.25 -5.70 9.77
N ASP A 62 -11.68 -4.71 9.08
CA ASP A 62 -12.45 -3.93 8.10
C ASP A 62 -12.67 -4.70 6.80
N LEU A 63 -11.66 -5.41 6.28
CA LEU A 63 -11.85 -6.20 5.05
C LEU A 63 -12.92 -7.28 5.19
N PRO A 64 -12.97 -8.07 6.30
CA PRO A 64 -14.09 -8.98 6.53
C PRO A 64 -15.45 -8.26 6.63
N ALA A 65 -15.51 -7.11 7.31
CA ALA A 65 -16.75 -6.34 7.43
C ALA A 65 -17.24 -5.80 6.08
N ILE A 66 -16.35 -5.23 5.27
CA ILE A 66 -16.62 -4.76 3.91
C ILE A 66 -17.13 -5.91 3.04
N ARG A 67 -16.45 -7.06 3.08
CA ARG A 67 -16.90 -8.25 2.34
C ARG A 67 -18.31 -8.67 2.75
N ARG A 68 -18.62 -8.70 4.06
CA ARG A 68 -19.98 -9.04 4.55
C ARG A 68 -21.05 -8.06 4.07
N ARG A 69 -20.73 -6.77 3.99
CA ARG A 69 -21.63 -5.76 3.40
C ARG A 69 -21.84 -6.02 1.90
N LEU A 70 -20.77 -6.24 1.14
CA LEU A 70 -20.84 -6.38 -0.31
C LEU A 70 -21.56 -7.64 -0.78
N ILE A 71 -21.47 -8.77 -0.05
CA ILE A 71 -22.21 -9.99 -0.43
C ILE A 71 -23.73 -9.81 -0.41
N GLN A 72 -24.25 -8.75 0.22
CA GLN A 72 -25.68 -8.41 0.19
C GLN A 72 -26.10 -7.72 -1.11
N SER A 73 -25.15 -7.16 -1.87
CA SER A 73 -25.41 -6.31 -3.04
C SER A 73 -24.90 -6.87 -4.37
N TYR A 74 -24.12 -7.95 -4.33
CA TYR A 74 -23.47 -8.56 -5.50
C TYR A 74 -23.71 -10.07 -5.52
N SER A 75 -23.83 -10.65 -6.73
CA SER A 75 -24.06 -12.10 -6.90
C SER A 75 -22.87 -12.95 -6.42
N ARG A 76 -21.65 -12.42 -6.51
CA ARG A 76 -20.43 -13.05 -6.00
C ARG A 76 -19.41 -11.99 -5.62
N VAL A 77 -18.76 -12.15 -4.47
CA VAL A 77 -17.66 -11.28 -4.01
C VAL A 77 -16.42 -12.12 -3.73
N THR A 78 -15.38 -11.90 -4.53
CA THR A 78 -14.05 -12.50 -4.37
C THR A 78 -13.14 -11.50 -3.67
N LEU A 79 -12.81 -11.73 -2.40
CA LEU A 79 -11.80 -10.94 -1.67
C LEU A 79 -10.42 -11.55 -1.90
N LEU A 80 -9.50 -10.76 -2.45
CA LEU A 80 -8.09 -11.14 -2.55
C LEU A 80 -7.31 -10.79 -1.29
N PRO A 81 -6.16 -11.44 -1.05
CA PRO A 81 -5.22 -11.01 -0.02
C PRO A 81 -4.84 -9.54 -0.22
N PHE A 82 -4.54 -8.83 0.87
CA PHE A 82 -4.02 -7.46 0.78
C PHE A 82 -2.69 -7.41 0.01
N LEU A 83 -2.38 -6.28 -0.62
CA LEU A 83 -1.22 -6.11 -1.50
C LEU A 83 0.10 -6.54 -0.84
N GLY A 84 0.29 -6.25 0.44
CA GLY A 84 1.46 -6.71 1.21
C GLY A 84 1.62 -8.22 1.31
N ALA A 85 0.59 -9.02 1.05
CA ALA A 85 0.70 -10.47 1.00
C ALA A 85 1.16 -10.99 -0.37
N TRP A 86 1.34 -10.15 -1.38
CA TRP A 86 1.62 -10.57 -2.76
C TRP A 86 3.13 -10.66 -3.00
N PRO A 87 3.70 -11.86 -3.26
CA PRO A 87 5.13 -11.98 -3.49
C PRO A 87 5.59 -11.19 -4.72
N ALA A 88 4.80 -11.14 -5.80
CA ALA A 88 5.16 -10.41 -7.01
C ALA A 88 5.28 -8.89 -6.78
N TRP A 89 4.44 -8.33 -5.91
CA TRP A 89 4.53 -6.92 -5.52
C TRP A 89 5.87 -6.61 -4.85
N TRP A 90 6.29 -7.42 -3.88
CA TRP A 90 7.59 -7.20 -3.23
C TRP A 90 8.78 -7.46 -4.13
N THR A 91 8.65 -8.28 -5.19
CA THR A 91 9.68 -8.40 -6.23
C THR A 91 9.85 -7.09 -6.99
N LEU A 92 8.75 -6.43 -7.37
CA LEU A 92 8.80 -5.11 -8.02
C LEU A 92 9.44 -4.07 -7.08
N VAL A 93 9.07 -4.07 -5.80
CA VAL A 93 9.67 -3.17 -4.80
C VAL A 93 11.18 -3.42 -4.67
N SER A 94 11.64 -4.67 -4.56
CA SER A 94 13.08 -4.97 -4.54
C SER A 94 13.80 -4.42 -5.77
N GLN A 95 13.27 -4.67 -6.97
CA GLN A 95 13.87 -4.20 -8.23
C GLN A 95 13.96 -2.66 -8.30
N ASP A 96 12.91 -1.99 -7.86
CA ASP A 96 12.85 -0.54 -7.82
C ASP A 96 13.84 0.05 -6.79
N LEU A 97 13.99 -0.60 -5.63
CA LEU A 97 14.98 -0.22 -4.63
C LEU A 97 16.42 -0.38 -5.16
N GLU A 98 16.70 -1.47 -5.86
CA GLU A 98 18.00 -1.71 -6.51
C GLU A 98 18.32 -0.67 -7.59
N GLN A 99 17.35 -0.34 -8.46
CA GLN A 99 17.53 0.63 -9.54
C GLN A 99 17.74 2.06 -9.03
N ALA A 100 17.08 2.42 -7.93
CA ALA A 100 17.25 3.71 -7.30
C ALA A 100 18.63 3.88 -6.63
N ARG A 101 19.47 2.83 -6.63
CA ARG A 101 20.80 2.80 -6.01
C ARG A 101 20.74 3.27 -4.56
N PHE A 102 19.75 2.77 -3.81
CA PHE A 102 19.69 3.06 -2.38
C PHE A 102 20.99 2.63 -1.72
N GLY A 103 21.56 3.56 -0.95
CA GLY A 103 22.84 3.35 -0.30
C GLY A 103 22.76 2.24 0.76
N PRO A 104 23.90 1.72 1.21
CA PRO A 104 23.94 0.68 2.24
C PRO A 104 23.26 1.08 3.56
N ASN A 105 23.01 2.37 3.77
CA ASN A 105 22.44 2.93 4.98
C ASN A 105 20.95 3.25 4.86
N THR A 106 20.26 2.79 3.82
CA THR A 106 18.82 3.06 3.66
C THR A 106 17.99 2.26 4.67
N THR A 107 17.16 2.98 5.43
CA THR A 107 16.20 2.41 6.37
C THR A 107 14.78 2.70 5.89
N LEU A 108 13.97 1.66 5.73
CA LEU A 108 12.58 1.79 5.30
C LEU A 108 11.70 2.23 6.48
N ILE A 109 10.97 3.33 6.30
CA ILE A 109 10.11 3.93 7.31
C ILE A 109 8.66 3.58 7.01
N HIS A 110 7.99 2.94 7.95
CA HIS A 110 6.56 2.64 7.84
C HIS A 110 5.74 3.46 8.86
N HIS A 111 4.44 3.57 8.62
CA HIS A 111 3.54 4.18 9.60
C HIS A 111 3.46 3.33 10.88
N GLN A 112 2.99 3.91 11.97
CA GLN A 112 2.83 3.18 13.22
C GLN A 112 1.87 1.99 13.05
N LEU A 113 2.34 0.81 13.44
CA LEU A 113 1.55 -0.42 13.44
C LEU A 113 1.33 -0.87 14.89
N ARG A 114 0.23 -1.59 15.13
CA ARG A 114 -0.02 -2.20 16.45
C ARG A 114 1.06 -3.26 16.73
N SER A 115 1.74 -3.10 17.85
CA SER A 115 2.77 -4.05 18.33
C SER A 115 2.25 -5.49 18.35
N GLY A 116 3.09 -6.44 17.91
CA GLY A 116 2.80 -7.87 17.88
C GLY A 116 2.04 -8.36 16.65
N VAL A 117 1.30 -7.49 15.94
CA VAL A 117 0.49 -7.89 14.78
C VAL A 117 1.33 -8.00 13.51
N ALA A 118 2.20 -7.01 13.29
CA ALA A 118 2.98 -6.91 12.06
C ALA A 118 4.44 -7.36 12.22
N ASP A 119 4.91 -7.63 13.44
CA ASP A 119 6.33 -7.82 13.74
C ASP A 119 6.99 -8.92 12.90
N ARG A 120 6.37 -10.11 12.84
CA ARG A 120 6.86 -11.21 12.00
C ARG A 120 6.86 -10.85 10.51
N PHE A 121 5.85 -10.12 10.06
CA PHE A 121 5.74 -9.67 8.68
C PHE A 121 6.85 -8.66 8.36
N LEU A 122 7.04 -7.65 9.20
CA LEU A 122 8.08 -6.63 9.05
C LEU A 122 9.48 -7.23 9.09
N TRP A 123 9.75 -8.18 10.00
CA TRP A 123 11.03 -8.88 10.05
C TRP A 123 11.30 -9.65 8.74
N SER A 124 10.30 -10.38 8.24
CA SER A 124 10.44 -11.15 7.00
C SER A 124 10.60 -10.23 5.79
N LEU A 125 9.88 -9.11 5.76
CA LEU A 125 9.95 -8.12 4.70
C LEU A 125 11.31 -7.40 4.70
N SER A 126 11.81 -6.98 5.87
CA SER A 126 13.13 -6.38 6.03
C SER A 126 14.22 -7.28 5.46
N ARG A 127 14.19 -8.58 5.80
CA ARG A 127 15.13 -9.56 5.25
C ARG A 127 15.01 -9.73 3.74
N ARG A 128 13.79 -9.69 3.20
CA ARG A 128 13.54 -9.81 1.77
C ARG A 128 14.05 -8.61 0.98
N LEU A 129 13.84 -7.41 1.52
CA LEU A 129 14.24 -6.16 0.87
C LEU A 129 15.71 -5.81 1.11
N GLY A 130 16.38 -6.45 2.07
CA GLY A 130 17.77 -6.16 2.41
C GLY A 130 17.97 -4.85 3.16
N CYS A 131 16.88 -4.21 3.62
CA CYS A 131 16.92 -2.94 4.32
C CYS A 131 16.36 -3.08 5.74
N PRO A 132 16.98 -2.45 6.75
CA PRO A 132 16.36 -2.26 8.05
C PRO A 132 15.01 -1.53 7.91
N MET A 133 14.10 -1.79 8.85
CA MET A 133 12.80 -1.14 8.90
C MET A 133 12.56 -0.55 10.29
N THR A 134 11.94 0.61 10.35
CA THR A 134 11.47 1.22 11.61
C THR A 134 10.17 1.99 11.41
N SER A 135 9.42 2.20 12.48
CA SER A 135 8.25 3.06 12.43
C SER A 135 8.66 4.53 12.31
N PHE A 136 7.77 5.36 11.79
CA PHE A 136 7.98 6.82 11.71
C PHE A 136 8.19 7.45 13.09
N ASP A 137 7.46 6.99 14.11
CA ASP A 137 7.56 7.54 15.47
C ASP A 137 8.89 7.16 16.14
N ASP A 138 9.43 5.99 15.81
CA ASP A 138 10.72 5.51 16.32
C ASP A 138 11.93 6.04 15.52
N TRP A 139 11.68 6.72 14.38
CA TRP A 139 12.74 7.19 13.49
C TRP A 139 13.73 8.15 14.17
N PRO A 140 13.32 9.14 14.99
CA PRO A 140 14.27 10.03 15.67
C PRO A 140 15.27 9.27 16.55
N ASP A 141 14.78 8.31 17.34
CA ASP A 141 15.61 7.49 18.23
C ASP A 141 16.48 6.48 17.46
N TYR A 142 15.97 5.96 16.34
CA TYR A 142 16.75 5.11 15.44
C TYR A 142 17.90 5.91 14.83
N ARG A 143 17.63 7.11 14.30
CA ARG A 143 18.62 7.98 13.68
C ARG A 143 19.70 8.44 14.67
N ALA A 144 19.33 8.70 15.93
CA ALA A 144 20.30 9.03 16.97
C ALA A 144 21.32 7.90 17.21
N ARG A 145 20.90 6.63 17.07
CA ARG A 145 21.76 5.44 17.18
C ARG A 145 22.46 5.07 15.88
N HIS A 146 21.93 5.50 14.74
CA HIS A 146 22.45 5.24 13.40
C HIS A 146 22.55 6.55 12.61
N PRO A 147 23.55 7.41 12.89
CA PRO A 147 23.63 8.76 12.32
C PRO A 147 23.69 8.80 10.79
N ASP A 148 24.28 7.77 10.18
CA ASP A 148 24.44 7.66 8.72
C ASP A 148 23.21 7.06 8.03
N ALA A 149 22.16 6.68 8.78
CA ALA A 149 20.96 6.10 8.22
C ALA A 149 20.18 7.13 7.38
N SER A 150 19.74 6.69 6.20
CA SER A 150 18.93 7.49 5.29
C SER A 150 17.50 6.96 5.26
N PRO A 151 16.49 7.77 5.61
CA PRO A 151 15.12 7.27 5.71
C PRO A 151 14.45 7.19 4.34
N PHE A 152 13.73 6.11 4.10
CA PHE A 152 12.91 5.90 2.90
C PHE A 152 11.46 5.57 3.30
N PRO A 153 10.48 6.45 3.08
CA PRO A 153 9.09 6.14 3.40
C PRO A 153 8.56 5.01 2.52
N LEU A 154 8.20 3.90 3.16
CA LEU A 154 7.51 2.78 2.54
C LEU A 154 6.00 3.02 2.59
N VAL A 155 5.52 3.91 1.73
CA VAL A 155 4.09 4.29 1.62
C VAL A 155 3.58 4.13 0.20
N LEU A 156 2.36 3.59 0.07
CA LEU A 156 1.78 3.32 -1.25
C LEU A 156 1.48 4.61 -2.03
N ALA A 157 0.92 5.61 -1.35
CA ALA A 157 0.53 6.91 -1.91
C ALA A 157 0.87 8.02 -0.89
N PRO A 158 0.93 9.30 -1.32
CA PRO A 158 1.18 10.41 -0.42
C PRO A 158 0.25 10.41 0.80
N ASN A 159 0.85 10.49 1.99
CA ASN A 159 0.14 10.57 3.25
C ASN A 159 0.83 11.57 4.21
N ARG A 160 0.27 11.72 5.41
CA ARG A 160 0.79 12.61 6.45
C ARG A 160 2.26 12.30 6.78
N MET A 161 2.60 11.02 6.92
CA MET A 161 3.95 10.56 7.22
C MET A 161 4.96 11.01 6.15
N SER A 162 4.68 10.76 4.87
CA SER A 162 5.59 11.18 3.79
C SER A 162 5.74 12.70 3.68
N ALA A 163 4.75 13.47 4.16
CA ALA A 163 4.79 14.93 4.17
C ALA A 163 5.55 15.51 5.37
N GLU A 164 5.51 14.84 6.53
CA GLU A 164 6.13 15.30 7.79
C GLU A 164 7.57 14.80 7.98
N MET A 165 8.05 13.88 7.14
CA MET A 165 9.42 13.38 7.22
C MET A 165 10.47 14.49 7.05
N THR A 166 11.45 14.50 7.95
CA THR A 166 12.58 15.45 7.94
C THR A 166 13.93 14.70 7.94
N PRO A 167 14.85 14.98 6.99
CA PRO A 167 14.64 15.87 5.83
C PRO A 167 13.48 15.35 4.97
N PRO A 168 12.84 16.23 4.17
CA PRO A 168 11.79 15.82 3.25
C PRO A 168 12.24 14.58 2.51
N SER A 169 11.41 13.55 2.49
CA SER A 169 11.71 12.36 1.70
C SER A 169 11.92 12.81 0.27
N VAL A 170 13.16 12.71 -0.21
CA VAL A 170 13.50 12.96 -1.62
C VAL A 170 12.86 11.90 -2.51
N THR A 171 12.37 10.82 -1.90
CA THR A 171 11.81 9.67 -2.59
C THR A 171 10.29 9.74 -2.66
N ALA A 172 9.80 9.67 -3.89
CA ALA A 172 8.37 9.63 -4.19
C ALA A 172 7.70 8.37 -3.60
N PRO A 173 6.44 8.45 -3.13
CA PRO A 173 5.61 7.30 -2.76
C PRO A 173 5.58 6.21 -3.83
N LEU A 174 5.31 4.96 -3.44
CA LEU A 174 5.48 3.81 -4.33
C LEU A 174 4.65 3.91 -5.63
N LEU A 175 3.40 4.40 -5.58
CA LEU A 175 2.57 4.58 -6.79
C LEU A 175 3.00 5.74 -7.70
N GLU A 176 3.87 6.63 -7.25
CA GLU A 176 4.42 7.69 -8.10
C GLU A 176 5.67 7.22 -8.86
N ARG A 177 6.19 6.04 -8.52
CA ARG A 177 7.36 5.44 -9.14
C ARG A 177 6.92 4.60 -10.35
N PRO A 178 7.38 4.91 -11.58
CA PRO A 178 6.86 4.28 -12.80
C PRO A 178 6.92 2.76 -12.78
N LEU A 179 8.03 2.15 -12.36
CA LEU A 179 8.19 0.69 -12.30
C LEU A 179 7.11 0.05 -11.43
N LEU A 180 6.90 0.59 -10.23
CA LEU A 180 5.95 0.03 -9.26
C LEU A 180 4.51 0.24 -9.67
N ARG A 181 4.18 1.44 -10.14
CA ARG A 181 2.83 1.79 -10.60
C ARG A 181 2.43 0.93 -11.80
N ASP A 182 3.29 0.86 -12.81
CA ASP A 182 3.00 0.18 -14.05
C ASP A 182 3.01 -1.34 -13.84
N GLY A 183 3.96 -1.85 -13.04
CA GLY A 183 4.00 -3.26 -12.63
C GLY A 183 2.78 -3.67 -11.81
N LEU A 184 2.28 -2.82 -10.89
CA LEU A 184 1.04 -3.11 -10.16
C LEU A 184 -0.17 -3.10 -11.10
N ILE A 185 -0.23 -2.18 -12.06
CA ILE A 185 -1.29 -2.18 -13.09
C ILE A 185 -1.28 -3.52 -13.84
N ASP A 186 -0.12 -4.02 -14.24
CA ASP A 186 -0.02 -5.31 -14.94
C ASP A 186 -0.41 -6.49 -14.04
N LEU A 187 0.01 -6.51 -12.78
CA LEU A 187 -0.42 -7.53 -11.80
C LEU A 187 -1.94 -7.56 -11.63
N LEU A 188 -2.55 -6.39 -11.49
CA LEU A 188 -4.00 -6.27 -11.34
C LEU A 188 -4.75 -6.54 -12.65
N ALA A 189 -4.17 -6.20 -13.80
CA ALA A 189 -4.77 -6.47 -15.09
C ALA A 189 -4.74 -7.97 -15.46
N ALA A 190 -3.78 -8.71 -14.92
CA ALA A 190 -3.66 -10.16 -15.11
C ALA A 190 -4.65 -10.98 -14.24
N LEU A 191 -5.36 -10.35 -13.30
CA LEU A 191 -6.43 -11.03 -12.56
C LEU A 191 -7.58 -11.40 -13.53
N PRO A 192 -8.30 -12.51 -13.27
CA PRO A 192 -9.43 -12.96 -14.10
C PRO A 192 -10.52 -11.91 -14.35
#